data_AF-A0A1D3UAI0-F1
#
_entry.id   AF-A0A1D3UAI0-F1
#
_cell.length_a   1.000
_cell.length_b   1.000
_cell.length_c   1.000
_cell.angle_alpha   90.00
_cell.angle_beta   90.00
_cell.angle_gamma   90.00
#
_symmetry.space_group_name_H-M   'P 1'
#
loop_
_entity.id
_entity.type
_entity.pdbx_description
1 polymer ?
#
loop_
_entity_poly.entity_id
_entity_poly.type
_entity_poly.pdbx_seq_one_letter_code
_entity_poly.pdbx_strand_id
1 'polypeptide(L)'
;MALLKHVPIPSSFTVNRNIRRFNMAENDRKIFFSVNLFSILLFTLPMAYLSTANYKICEENEIVHNKLSNTGLTVTRHMFAK
;
A
#
# COMPACT_ATOMS: atom_id res chain seq x y z
N MET A 1 35.09 23.78 -19.61
CA MET A 1 35.19 22.34 -19.95
C MET A 1 35.20 21.58 -18.63
N ALA A 2 34.04 21.10 -18.18
CA ALA A 2 33.92 20.47 -16.87
C ALA A 2 34.51 19.05 -16.91
N LEU A 3 35.49 18.77 -16.06
CA LEU A 3 36.00 17.43 -15.80
C LEU A 3 34.88 16.61 -15.12
N LEU A 4 34.06 15.92 -15.91
CA LEU A 4 33.23 14.81 -15.42
C LEU A 4 34.19 13.73 -14.92
N LYS A 5 34.51 13.78 -13.63
CA LYS A 5 35.28 12.76 -12.94
C LYS A 5 34.50 11.45 -13.08
N HIS A 6 35.00 10.52 -13.89
CA HIS A 6 34.42 9.18 -14.01
C HIS A 6 34.63 8.48 -12.67
N VAL A 7 33.64 8.54 -11.78
CA VAL A 7 33.67 7.82 -10.50
C VAL A 7 33.29 6.38 -10.80
N PRO A 8 34.21 5.41 -10.67
CA PRO A 8 33.87 4.01 -10.90
C PRO A 8 32.85 3.58 -9.85
N ILE A 9 31.66 3.23 -10.32
CA ILE A 9 30.63 2.66 -9.45
C ILE A 9 31.14 1.27 -9.02
N PRO A 10 31.19 0.94 -7.72
CA PRO A 10 31.65 -0.36 -7.29
C PRO A 10 30.78 -1.45 -7.93
N SER A 11 31.41 -2.54 -8.40
CA SER A 11 30.72 -3.63 -9.08
C SER A 11 29.57 -4.24 -8.26
N SER A 12 29.62 -4.13 -6.93
CA SER A 12 28.52 -4.54 -6.05
C SER A 12 27.24 -3.71 -6.21
N PHE A 13 27.31 -2.48 -6.75
CA PHE A 13 26.17 -1.63 -7.07
C PHE A 13 25.66 -1.83 -8.50
N THR A 14 26.41 -2.51 -9.38
CA THR A 14 25.95 -2.86 -10.72
C THR A 14 25.13 -4.16 -10.74
N VAL A 15 25.19 -4.95 -9.65
CA VAL A 15 24.39 -6.16 -9.48
C VAL A 15 22.97 -5.83 -9.05
N ASN A 16 21.99 -6.54 -9.61
CA ASN A 16 20.57 -6.41 -9.26
C ASN A 16 20.35 -6.46 -7.73
N ARG A 17 19.57 -5.49 -7.21
CA ARG A 17 19.23 -5.36 -5.78
C ARG A 17 18.61 -6.63 -5.19
N ASN A 18 17.91 -7.44 -5.99
CA ASN A 18 17.35 -8.72 -5.55
C ASN A 18 18.43 -9.76 -5.23
N ILE A 19 19.52 -9.80 -6.01
CA ILE A 19 20.63 -10.74 -5.83
C ILE A 19 21.46 -10.38 -4.59
N ARG A 20 21.62 -9.08 -4.30
CA ARG A 20 22.35 -8.57 -3.13
C ARG A 20 21.76 -9.01 -1.79
N ARG A 21 20.46 -9.34 -1.73
CA ARG A 21 19.78 -9.77 -0.48
C ARG A 21 20.24 -11.14 0.01
N PHE A 22 20.67 -12.03 -0.89
CA PHE A 22 21.17 -13.35 -0.53
C PHE A 22 22.55 -13.30 0.15
N ASN A 23 23.33 -12.24 -0.09
CA ASN A 23 24.64 -12.05 0.55
C ASN A 23 24.58 -11.16 1.81
N MET A 24 23.38 -10.86 2.33
CA MET A 24 23.20 -10.10 3.57
C MET A 24 23.42 -11.01 4.78
N ALA A 25 24.07 -10.50 5.83
CA ALA A 25 24.22 -11.19 7.10
C ALA A 25 22.85 -11.56 7.69
N GLU A 26 22.79 -12.68 8.42
CA GLU A 26 21.54 -13.27 8.92
C GLU A 26 20.71 -12.27 9.74
N ASN A 27 21.37 -11.51 10.63
CA ASN A 27 20.71 -10.51 11.47
C ASN A 27 20.15 -9.35 10.65
N ASP A 28 20.94 -8.83 9.71
CA ASP A 28 20.55 -7.73 8.84
C ASP A 28 19.38 -8.13 7.94
N ARG A 29 19.36 -9.39 7.47
CA ARG A 29 18.24 -9.95 6.70
C ARG A 29 16.94 -10.00 7.51
N LYS A 30 17.02 -10.43 8.78
CA LYS A 30 15.87 -10.44 9.69
C LYS A 30 15.32 -9.03 9.91
N ILE A 31 16.19 -8.06 10.19
CA ILE A 31 15.79 -6.66 10.39
C ILE A 31 15.14 -6.11 9.11
N PHE A 32 15.76 -6.32 7.95
CA PHE A 32 15.22 -5.87 6.67
C PHE A 32 13.82 -6.45 6.40
N PHE A 33 13.63 -7.74 6.64
CA PHE A 33 12.33 -8.40 6.46
C PHE A 33 11.28 -7.83 7.42
N SER A 34 11.60 -7.72 8.71
CA SER A 34 10.68 -7.20 9.73
C SER A 34 10.27 -5.75 9.46
N VAL A 35 11.20 -4.88 9.08
CA VAL A 35 10.91 -3.48 8.74
C VAL A 35 10.02 -3.38 7.50
N ASN A 36 10.27 -4.23 6.49
CA ASN A 36 9.44 -4.25 5.28
C ASN A 36 8.00 -4.72 5.58
N LEU A 37 7.86 -5.79 6.38
CA LEU A 37 6.55 -6.29 6.80
C LEU A 37 5.80 -5.24 7.64
N PHE A 38 6.49 -4.59 8.56
CA PHE A 38 5.94 -3.48 9.34
C PHE A 38 5.49 -2.32 8.44
N SER A 39 6.27 -1.98 7.41
CA SER A 39 5.91 -0.92 6.47
C SER A 39 4.62 -1.27 5.74
N ILE A 40 4.49 -2.50 5.23
CA ILE A 40 3.26 -2.97 4.58
C ILE A 40 2.08 -2.79 5.54
N LEU A 41 2.21 -3.25 6.79
CA LEU A 41 1.15 -3.11 7.79
C LEU A 41 0.77 -1.64 7.98
N LEU A 42 1.75 -0.76 8.22
CA LEU A 42 1.53 0.67 8.45
C LEU A 42 0.80 1.33 7.28
N PHE A 43 1.17 1.00 6.04
CA PHE A 43 0.54 1.57 4.84
C PHE A 43 -0.79 0.90 4.45
N THR A 44 -1.07 -0.31 4.95
CA THR A 44 -2.40 -0.93 4.80
C THR A 44 -3.44 -0.33 5.75
N LEU A 45 -3.03 0.27 6.87
CA LEU A 45 -3.96 0.85 7.86
C LEU A 45 -4.88 1.94 7.26
N PRO A 46 -4.38 2.95 6.51
CA PRO A 46 -5.25 3.93 5.86
C PRO A 46 -6.24 3.28 4.88
N MET A 47 -5.81 2.27 4.13
CA MET A 47 -6.67 1.55 3.19
C MET A 47 -7.76 0.75 3.91
N ALA A 48 -7.42 0.07 5.00
CA ALA A 48 -8.37 -0.63 5.84
C ALA A 48 -9.38 0.33 6.48
N TYR A 49 -8.91 1.49 6.95
CA TYR A 49 -9.79 2.55 7.45
C TYR A 49 -10.74 3.05 6.35
N LEU A 50 -10.22 3.32 5.15
CA LEU A 50 -11.01 3.77 4.01
C LEU A 50 -12.09 2.75 3.61
N SER A 51 -11.80 1.45 3.76
CA SER A 51 -12.77 0.38 3.46
C SER A 51 -13.91 0.25 4.47
N THR A 52 -13.69 0.70 5.71
CA THR A 52 -14.67 0.59 6.80
C THR A 52 -15.43 1.88 7.07
N ALA A 53 -14.83 3.03 6.79
CA ALA A 53 -15.46 4.32 6.94
C ALA A 53 -16.49 4.56 5.82
N ASN A 54 -17.73 4.87 6.21
CA ASN A 54 -18.79 5.24 5.27
C ASN A 54 -18.60 6.71 4.84
N TYR A 55 -17.78 6.93 3.82
CA TYR A 55 -17.60 8.27 3.27
C TYR A 55 -18.89 8.73 2.61
N LYS A 56 -19.43 9.85 3.08
CA LYS A 56 -20.42 10.63 2.32
C LYS A 56 -19.70 11.29 1.15
N ILE A 57 -19.40 10.51 0.10
CA ILE A 57 -18.67 10.98 -1.08
C ILE A 57 -19.52 11.98 -1.88
N CYS A 58 -20.84 11.80 -1.89
CA CYS A 58 -21.80 12.68 -2.54
C CYS A 58 -23.09 12.78 -1.71
N GLU A 59 -23.74 13.94 -1.76
CA GLU A 59 -25.07 14.16 -1.14
C GLU A 59 -26.13 13.21 -1.73
N GLU A 60 -25.99 12.86 -3.02
CA GLU A 60 -26.83 11.89 -3.72
C GLU A 60 -26.80 10.49 -3.09
N ASN A 61 -25.72 10.10 -2.42
CA ASN A 61 -25.58 8.79 -1.80
C ASN A 61 -26.56 8.60 -0.63
N GLU A 62 -26.88 9.67 0.09
CA GLU A 62 -27.88 9.68 1.17
C GLU A 62 -29.31 9.55 0.62
N ILE A 63 -29.58 10.21 -0.52
CA ILE A 63 -30.86 10.10 -1.24
C ILE A 63 -31.07 8.67 -1.75
N VAL A 64 -30.04 8.07 -2.34
CA VAL A 64 -30.07 6.68 -2.83
C VAL A 64 -30.28 5.70 -1.67
N HIS A 65 -29.54 5.86 -0.57
CA HIS A 65 -29.71 5.03 0.62
C HIS A 65 -31.14 5.11 1.20
N ASN A 66 -31.70 6.32 1.32
CA ASN A 66 -33.06 6.53 1.82
C ASN A 66 -34.14 6.00 0.88
N LYS A 67 -33.93 6.06 -0.45
CA LYS A 67 -34.86 5.48 -1.42
C LYS A 67 -34.82 3.95 -1.42
N LEU A 68 -33.63 3.36 -1.26
CA LEU A 68 -33.45 1.92 -1.19
C LEU A 68 -33.93 1.32 0.15
N SER A 69 -33.76 2.03 1.27
CA SER A 69 -34.24 1.54 2.58
C SER A 69 -35.76 1.52 2.66
N ASN A 70 -36.45 2.47 2.01
CA ASN A 70 -37.92 2.54 1.98
C ASN A 70 -38.58 1.57 1.00
N THR A 71 -37.82 0.94 0.09
CA THR A 71 -38.36 -0.01 -0.90
C THR A 71 -38.40 -1.45 -0.39
N GLY A 72 -38.08 -1.70 0.89
CA GLY A 72 -38.06 -3.06 1.47
C GLY A 72 -36.97 -3.96 0.90
N LEU A 73 -36.15 -3.45 -0.02
CA LEU A 73 -34.94 -4.08 -0.49
C LEU A 73 -33.91 -4.00 0.65
N THR A 74 -33.66 -5.14 1.29
CA THR A 74 -32.50 -5.32 2.13
C THR A 74 -31.26 -5.14 1.26
N VAL A 75 -30.77 -3.90 1.17
CA VAL A 75 -29.49 -3.59 0.54
C VAL A 75 -28.42 -4.24 1.38
N THR A 76 -28.13 -5.51 1.07
CA THR A 76 -26.92 -6.17 1.51
C THR A 76 -25.77 -5.27 1.11
N ARG A 77 -25.02 -4.81 2.11
CA ARG A 77 -23.87 -3.89 2.05
C ARG A 77 -22.83 -4.23 0.97
N HIS A 78 -22.92 -5.43 0.38
CA HIS A 78 -22.09 -5.94 -0.70
C HIS A 78 -22.28 -5.22 -2.06
N MET A 79 -23.38 -4.52 -2.35
CA MET A 79 -23.52 -3.81 -3.64
C MET A 79 -22.75 -2.48 -3.70
N PHE A 80 -22.37 -1.93 -2.55
CA PHE A 80 -21.62 -0.67 -2.46
C PHE A 80 -20.25 -0.82 -1.79
N ALA A 81 -19.91 -2.02 -1.31
CA ALA A 81 -18.58 -2.37 -0.85
C ALA A 81 -17.88 -3.14 -1.96
N LYS A 82 -16.78 -2.59 -2.47
CA LYS A 82 -15.78 -3.35 -3.21
C LYS A 82 -14.73 -3.87 -2.23
#